data_AF-A0A367QIL5-F1
#
_entry.id   AF-A0A367QIL5-F1
#
_cell.length_a   1.000
_cell.length_b   1.000
_cell.length_c   1.000
_cell.angle_alpha   90.00
_cell.angle_beta   90.00
_cell.angle_gamma   90.00
#
_symmetry.space_group_name_H-M   'P 1'
#
loop_
_entity.id
_entity.type
_entity.pdbx_description
1 polymer ?
#
loop_
_entity_poly.entity_id
_entity_poly.type
_entity_poly.pdbx_seq_one_letter_code
_entity_poly.pdbx_strand_id
1 'polypeptide(L)'
;MISTQISRKTITFLTLLAATVTVVGLVWFKFQSSPETPKTSEATSKNALPSEAWRNTQLLRTLAEPSGRTQWITSLAISSDGKILVSGSDDGTVKLWSLEKGELLSTLSKHSGSIKSVAISPDGKQAASASEDKTVKLWELSTGKLLHSFNDYTNEVKFIAFNADNQSLISVSDEKENNSENKTKKTIKIWDLNTRKIVTNLSGGAGTVNAVAWSPKKQILAIGSDGANTVDLWDLKNKKQLNTLMTQSPKVLALAIDIDGQVLANSGNLGSLQLWNLNSNKAEMPFGGEDNKGNYNLSRNSGTIHSITLSPDGKTLFTGSRDLTVKMWNISNGELIRVLKNHAAWVEAIAITPDGKTLVTGSALGEIKLWQTSSQAATVRKEVAENVRKLLGTKDCKECDLSGADLRNFNLNEVDLRWANLSGANLSGANLNDAKLQNAILFDTNLKGANLENANLEGANLEKANLEGINLKNAKLAGAILPNTKVTPDKNQIESGKSNEPVKPDEKNKKAQ
;
A
#
# COMPACT_ATOMS: atom_id res chain seq x y z
N MET A 1 43.58 61.73 -32.76
CA MET A 1 43.36 61.63 -34.22
C MET A 1 44.59 60.96 -34.82
N ILE A 2 44.37 59.90 -35.62
CA ILE A 2 45.31 59.30 -36.58
C ILE A 2 46.45 58.49 -35.89
N SER A 3 46.34 57.16 -35.82
CA SER A 3 46.81 56.17 -36.84
C SER A 3 48.35 56.14 -36.90
N THR A 4 49.08 55.03 -36.86
CA THR A 4 48.89 53.74 -37.53
C THR A 4 49.92 52.73 -37.01
N GLN A 5 49.51 51.47 -36.94
CA GLN A 5 50.27 50.20 -36.98
C GLN A 5 51.78 50.17 -36.76
N ILE A 6 52.23 49.33 -35.80
CA ILE A 6 53.36 48.41 -36.00
C ILE A 6 53.04 47.03 -35.41
N SER A 7 53.47 46.01 -36.15
CA SER A 7 53.19 44.59 -36.08
C SER A 7 53.88 43.82 -34.93
N ARG A 8 53.08 42.98 -34.26
CA ARG A 8 53.34 41.60 -33.79
C ARG A 8 54.80 41.13 -33.63
N LYS A 9 55.32 41.16 -32.40
CA LYS A 9 55.63 39.97 -31.55
C LYS A 9 56.52 40.36 -30.36
N THR A 10 56.00 40.07 -29.17
CA THR A 10 56.71 39.81 -27.90
C THR A 10 57.13 41.00 -27.04
N ILE A 11 56.86 40.85 -25.73
CA ILE A 11 57.27 41.66 -24.56
C ILE A 11 56.26 42.75 -24.14
N THR A 12 55.39 42.41 -23.18
CA THR A 12 55.51 43.01 -21.83
C THR A 12 55.03 42.01 -20.77
N PHE A 13 55.95 41.71 -19.86
CA PHE A 13 55.72 41.04 -18.58
C PHE A 13 55.46 42.14 -17.53
N LEU A 14 54.45 41.92 -16.69
CA LEU A 14 54.28 42.46 -15.33
C LEU A 14 54.16 43.98 -15.11
N THR A 15 52.94 44.40 -14.76
CA THR A 15 52.73 45.26 -13.58
C THR A 15 51.87 44.52 -12.57
N LEU A 16 52.36 44.53 -11.33
CA LEU A 16 51.90 43.84 -10.13
C LEU A 16 51.02 44.82 -9.34
N LEU A 17 49.82 44.43 -8.86
CA LEU A 17 49.39 44.54 -7.44
C LEU A 17 47.91 44.10 -7.25
N ALA A 18 47.79 42.89 -6.70
CA ALA A 18 46.77 42.32 -5.80
C ALA A 18 45.38 42.97 -5.62
N ALA A 19 44.34 42.30 -6.14
CA ALA A 19 43.00 42.11 -5.56
C ALA A 19 42.24 41.07 -6.45
N THR A 20 42.25 39.78 -6.13
CA THR A 20 41.15 39.00 -5.50
C THR A 20 39.74 39.17 -6.08
N VAL A 21 39.33 38.14 -6.84
CA VAL A 21 37.94 37.64 -7.08
C VAL A 21 37.02 38.49 -7.96
N THR A 22 36.20 37.80 -8.79
CA THR A 22 35.12 38.26 -9.71
C THR A 22 35.61 38.95 -11.00
N VAL A 23 35.26 38.58 -12.25
CA VAL A 23 34.12 37.90 -12.92
C VAL A 23 34.69 37.34 -14.26
N VAL A 24 34.74 36.05 -14.64
CA VAL A 24 33.73 35.00 -14.92
C VAL A 24 32.65 35.44 -15.91
N GLY A 25 32.87 35.25 -17.22
CA GLY A 25 31.85 35.57 -18.21
C GLY A 25 32.17 35.17 -19.64
N LEU A 26 31.31 34.29 -20.18
CA LEU A 26 31.04 34.11 -21.61
C LEU A 26 32.15 33.54 -22.51
N VAL A 27 32.40 32.22 -22.43
CA VAL A 27 32.34 31.26 -23.58
C VAL A 27 31.91 29.86 -23.06
N TRP A 28 31.00 29.84 -22.08
CA TRP A 28 30.36 28.64 -21.52
C TRP A 28 28.87 28.99 -21.35
N PHE A 29 28.13 29.13 -22.45
CA PHE A 29 26.71 29.49 -22.40
C PHE A 29 25.99 29.11 -23.70
N LYS A 30 25.75 27.80 -23.87
CA LYS A 30 24.59 27.18 -24.56
C LYS A 30 24.86 25.69 -24.77
N PHE A 31 24.64 24.93 -23.71
CA PHE A 31 24.05 23.58 -23.65
C PHE A 31 24.21 23.07 -22.19
N GLN A 32 23.90 23.94 -21.22
CA GLN A 32 23.29 23.46 -20.00
C GLN A 32 21.83 23.21 -20.37
N SER A 33 21.52 21.97 -20.79
CA SER A 33 20.23 21.44 -20.41
C SER A 33 20.20 21.56 -18.89
N SER A 34 19.31 22.41 -18.38
CA SER A 34 18.85 22.34 -16.99
C SER A 34 18.75 20.87 -16.58
N PRO A 35 18.97 20.50 -15.30
CA PRO A 35 18.37 19.27 -14.84
C PRO A 35 16.88 19.46 -15.09
N GLU A 36 16.36 18.89 -16.18
CA GLU A 36 14.94 18.75 -16.35
C GLU A 36 14.56 17.99 -15.09
N THR A 37 13.90 18.69 -14.16
CA THR A 37 12.96 18.04 -13.27
C THR A 37 12.23 17.07 -14.18
N PRO A 38 12.27 15.76 -13.92
CA PRO A 38 11.60 14.85 -14.80
C PRO A 38 10.16 15.39 -14.89
N LYS A 39 9.71 15.68 -16.13
CA LYS A 39 8.31 16.04 -16.43
C LYS A 39 7.40 14.84 -16.19
N THR A 40 7.71 14.05 -15.16
CA THR A 40 7.07 12.81 -14.81
C THR A 40 5.77 13.05 -14.09
N SER A 41 5.50 14.17 -13.41
CA SER A 41 4.22 14.29 -12.69
C SER A 41 2.99 14.39 -13.60
N GLU A 42 3.12 14.95 -14.81
CA GLU A 42 2.05 14.85 -15.81
C GLU A 42 2.06 13.52 -16.56
N ALA A 43 3.23 12.89 -16.72
CA ALA A 43 3.34 11.62 -17.46
C ALA A 43 2.98 10.39 -16.61
N THR A 44 3.16 10.43 -15.29
CA THR A 44 2.79 9.35 -14.35
C THR A 44 1.30 9.37 -14.02
N SER A 45 0.67 10.54 -13.93
CA SER A 45 -0.79 10.61 -13.73
C SER A 45 -1.57 10.27 -15.02
N LYS A 46 -1.02 10.56 -16.21
CA LYS A 46 -1.64 10.22 -17.51
C LYS A 46 -1.63 8.72 -17.84
N ASN A 47 -0.77 7.93 -17.19
CA ASN A 47 -0.63 6.49 -17.45
C ASN A 47 -1.08 5.60 -16.28
N ALA A 48 -1.52 6.18 -15.17
CA ALA A 48 -2.05 5.42 -14.05
C ALA A 48 -3.40 4.81 -14.41
N LEU A 49 -3.59 3.55 -14.00
CA LEU A 49 -4.84 2.85 -14.19
C LEU A 49 -5.96 3.52 -13.38
N PRO A 50 -7.14 3.78 -13.97
CA PRO A 50 -8.27 4.26 -13.20
C PRO A 50 -8.62 3.23 -12.11
N SER A 51 -9.15 3.68 -10.98
CA SER A 51 -9.46 2.82 -9.83
C SER A 51 -10.31 1.61 -10.23
N GLU A 52 -11.21 1.76 -11.21
CA GLU A 52 -12.06 0.70 -11.73
C GLU A 52 -11.30 -0.42 -12.46
N ALA A 53 -10.13 -0.14 -13.04
CA ALA A 53 -9.33 -1.16 -13.73
C ALA A 53 -8.81 -2.24 -12.77
N TRP A 54 -8.68 -1.92 -11.47
CA TRP A 54 -8.29 -2.87 -10.43
C TRP A 54 -9.35 -3.94 -10.14
N ARG A 55 -10.59 -3.79 -10.65
CA ARG A 55 -11.64 -4.81 -10.54
C ARG A 55 -11.24 -6.15 -11.19
N ASN A 56 -10.44 -6.09 -12.25
CA ASN A 56 -9.97 -7.26 -13.00
C ASN A 56 -8.52 -7.63 -12.66
N THR A 57 -8.09 -7.34 -11.43
CA THR A 57 -6.77 -7.80 -10.97
C THR A 57 -6.75 -9.33 -10.95
N GLN A 58 -5.62 -9.96 -11.24
CA GLN A 58 -5.44 -11.39 -11.06
C GLN A 58 -4.07 -11.68 -10.47
N LEU A 59 -3.90 -12.86 -9.89
CA LEU A 59 -2.59 -13.36 -9.48
C LEU A 59 -1.78 -13.63 -10.74
N LEU A 60 -0.74 -12.84 -10.97
CA LEU A 60 0.16 -13.03 -12.09
C LEU A 60 1.15 -14.17 -11.80
N ARG A 61 1.73 -14.16 -10.59
CA ARG A 61 2.80 -15.09 -10.20
C ARG A 61 3.02 -15.08 -8.68
N THR A 62 3.37 -16.24 -8.13
CA THR A 62 3.97 -16.37 -6.79
C THR A 62 5.50 -16.37 -6.93
N LEU A 63 6.19 -15.41 -6.31
CA LEU A 63 7.67 -15.33 -6.30
C LEU A 63 8.28 -16.24 -5.23
N ALA A 64 7.60 -16.34 -4.10
CA ALA A 64 8.01 -17.16 -2.97
C ALA A 64 6.79 -17.90 -2.45
N GLU A 65 6.89 -19.22 -2.36
CA GLU A 65 5.86 -20.09 -1.78
C GLU A 65 5.88 -20.00 -0.25
N PRO A 66 4.74 -20.25 0.43
CA PRO A 66 4.69 -20.21 1.88
C PRO A 66 5.65 -21.24 2.49
N SER A 67 6.48 -20.79 3.43
CA SER A 67 7.30 -21.68 4.22
C SER A 67 6.46 -22.42 5.27
N GLY A 68 6.78 -23.68 5.55
CA GLY A 68 6.17 -24.44 6.66
C GLY A 68 6.53 -23.92 8.06
N ARG A 69 7.20 -22.77 8.15
CA ARG A 69 7.57 -22.06 9.37
C ARG A 69 7.24 -20.58 9.20
N THR A 70 7.05 -19.88 10.30
CA THR A 70 6.85 -18.43 10.33
C THR A 70 8.07 -17.71 9.79
N GLN A 71 7.89 -16.96 8.70
CA GLN A 71 8.90 -16.09 8.06
C GLN A 71 8.19 -14.82 7.57
N TRP A 72 7.95 -13.85 8.44
CA TRP A 72 7.15 -12.68 8.07
C TRP A 72 7.88 -11.86 7.02
N ILE A 73 7.22 -11.56 5.91
CA ILE A 73 7.64 -10.50 5.00
C ILE A 73 7.21 -9.18 5.61
N THR A 74 8.16 -8.47 6.21
CA THR A 74 7.89 -7.26 7.01
C THR A 74 7.91 -5.98 6.18
N SER A 75 8.59 -5.98 5.03
CA SER A 75 8.71 -4.80 4.19
C SER A 75 9.05 -5.16 2.75
N LEU A 76 8.52 -4.37 1.81
CA LEU A 76 8.73 -4.50 0.37
C LEU A 76 9.09 -3.14 -0.24
N ALA A 77 10.07 -3.11 -1.12
CA ALA A 77 10.41 -1.94 -1.94
C ALA A 77 10.62 -2.35 -3.39
N ILE A 78 10.14 -1.53 -4.33
CA ILE A 78 10.24 -1.77 -5.77
C ILE A 78 11.10 -0.66 -6.40
N SER A 79 11.99 -1.04 -7.32
CA SER A 79 12.84 -0.09 -8.04
C SER A 79 12.01 0.86 -8.91
N SER A 80 12.56 2.04 -9.21
CA SER A 80 11.90 3.07 -10.02
C SER A 80 11.54 2.61 -11.44
N ASP A 81 12.27 1.62 -11.97
CA ASP A 81 11.98 0.98 -13.27
C ASP A 81 11.00 -0.20 -13.19
N GLY A 82 10.53 -0.56 -11.98
CA GLY A 82 9.57 -1.65 -11.75
C GLY A 82 10.14 -3.06 -11.95
N LYS A 83 11.46 -3.24 -12.03
CA LYS A 83 12.08 -4.55 -12.37
C LYS A 83 12.61 -5.33 -11.18
N ILE A 84 13.01 -4.65 -10.13
CA ILE A 84 13.63 -5.25 -8.94
C ILE A 84 12.73 -5.02 -7.74
N LEU A 85 12.51 -6.10 -6.99
CA LEU A 85 11.90 -6.06 -5.67
C LEU A 85 12.95 -6.38 -4.61
N VAL A 86 12.97 -5.59 -3.54
CA VAL A 86 13.67 -5.91 -2.29
C VAL A 86 12.61 -6.30 -1.26
N SER A 87 12.76 -7.45 -0.61
CA SER A 87 11.93 -7.86 0.52
C SER A 87 12.78 -7.99 1.78
N GLY A 88 12.29 -7.45 2.90
CA GLY A 88 12.82 -7.70 4.24
C GLY A 88 11.98 -8.74 4.98
N SER A 89 12.63 -9.55 5.81
CA SER A 89 11.96 -10.57 6.62
C SER A 89 12.32 -10.50 8.11
N ASP A 90 11.44 -11.05 8.95
CA ASP A 90 11.68 -11.21 10.38
C ASP A 90 12.82 -12.18 10.73
N ASP A 91 13.24 -13.03 9.79
CA ASP A 91 14.42 -13.88 9.92
C ASP A 91 15.77 -13.13 9.78
N GLY A 92 15.71 -11.80 9.58
CA GLY A 92 16.88 -10.94 9.42
C GLY A 92 17.48 -10.96 8.02
N THR A 93 16.83 -11.60 7.04
CA THR A 93 17.28 -11.59 5.65
C THR A 93 16.62 -10.50 4.82
N VAL A 94 17.40 -9.98 3.87
CA VAL A 94 16.90 -9.14 2.78
C VAL A 94 17.07 -9.92 1.48
N LYS A 95 16.05 -10.00 0.62
CA LYS A 95 16.09 -10.73 -0.64
C LYS A 95 15.84 -9.80 -1.83
N LEU A 96 16.53 -10.05 -2.93
CA LEU A 96 16.39 -9.33 -4.20
C LEU A 96 15.70 -10.24 -5.22
N TRP A 97 14.69 -9.74 -5.89
CA TRP A 97 13.91 -10.50 -6.86
C TRP A 97 13.82 -9.77 -8.20
N SER A 98 13.85 -10.52 -9.29
CA SER A 98 13.45 -10.02 -10.59
C SER A 98 11.94 -10.15 -10.74
N LEU A 99 11.23 -9.03 -10.88
CA LEU A 99 9.78 -9.04 -11.12
C LEU A 99 9.43 -9.53 -12.52
N GLU A 100 10.32 -9.31 -13.49
CA GLU A 100 10.16 -9.76 -14.88
C GLU A 100 10.33 -11.29 -15.02
N LYS A 101 11.43 -11.83 -14.48
CA LYS A 101 11.72 -13.27 -14.57
C LYS A 101 10.97 -14.08 -13.52
N GLY A 102 10.61 -13.46 -12.41
CA GLY A 102 9.97 -14.11 -11.29
C GLY A 102 10.95 -14.95 -10.45
N GLU A 103 12.20 -14.51 -10.34
CA GLU A 103 13.30 -15.29 -9.76
C GLU A 103 13.98 -14.54 -8.61
N LEU A 104 14.47 -15.30 -7.63
CA LEU A 104 15.35 -14.79 -6.58
C LEU A 104 16.74 -14.54 -7.16
N LEU A 105 17.21 -13.29 -7.07
CA LEU A 105 18.53 -12.86 -7.56
C LEU A 105 19.61 -12.99 -6.48
N SER A 106 19.29 -12.62 -5.24
CA SER A 106 20.26 -12.63 -4.15
C SER A 106 19.57 -12.67 -2.78
N THR A 107 20.28 -13.21 -1.78
CA THR A 107 19.90 -13.17 -0.36
C THR A 107 21.02 -12.52 0.44
N LEU A 108 20.68 -11.48 1.20
CA LEU A 108 21.58 -10.64 1.97
C LEU A 108 21.35 -10.91 3.47
N SER A 109 22.17 -11.78 4.07
CA SER A 109 22.01 -12.28 5.45
C SER A 109 23.13 -11.75 6.36
N LYS A 110 23.11 -10.46 6.69
CA LYS A 110 24.07 -9.86 7.65
C LYS A 110 23.44 -9.19 8.86
N HIS A 111 22.11 -9.02 8.88
CA HIS A 111 21.42 -8.54 10.08
C HIS A 111 21.27 -9.69 11.08
N SER A 112 21.33 -9.38 12.37
CA SER A 112 21.15 -10.35 13.47
C SER A 112 19.77 -10.28 14.13
N GLY A 113 18.86 -9.46 13.58
CA GLY A 113 17.50 -9.30 14.06
C GLY A 113 16.54 -9.00 12.91
N SER A 114 15.23 -9.01 13.18
CA SER A 114 14.17 -8.80 12.20
C SER A 114 14.42 -7.54 11.37
N ILE A 115 14.23 -7.64 10.05
CA ILE A 115 14.18 -6.47 9.19
C ILE A 115 12.86 -5.76 9.45
N LYS A 116 12.89 -4.45 9.69
CA LYS A 116 11.69 -3.63 9.88
C LYS A 116 11.29 -2.86 8.63
N SER A 117 12.26 -2.45 7.83
CA SER A 117 12.00 -1.64 6.64
C SER A 117 13.13 -1.81 5.62
N VAL A 118 12.76 -1.85 4.34
CA VAL A 118 13.70 -1.82 3.21
C VAL A 118 13.36 -0.67 2.26
N ALA A 119 14.37 -0.12 1.61
CA ALA A 119 14.21 0.92 0.59
C ALA A 119 15.21 0.72 -0.55
N ILE A 120 14.86 1.22 -1.74
CA ILE A 120 15.74 1.26 -2.92
C ILE A 120 16.05 2.71 -3.23
N SER A 121 17.30 3.01 -3.64
CA SER A 121 17.68 4.34 -4.08
C SER A 121 16.94 4.73 -5.35
N PRO A 122 16.56 6.01 -5.54
CA PRO A 122 15.90 6.46 -6.77
C PRO A 122 16.62 6.08 -8.08
N ASP A 123 17.96 6.01 -8.08
CA ASP A 123 18.76 5.55 -9.22
C ASP A 123 18.79 4.01 -9.43
N GLY A 124 18.17 3.24 -8.53
CA GLY A 124 18.05 1.79 -8.61
C GLY A 124 19.34 1.02 -8.34
N LYS A 125 20.41 1.67 -7.84
CA LYS A 125 21.72 1.04 -7.66
C LYS A 125 21.96 0.51 -6.25
N GLN A 126 21.28 1.05 -5.25
CA GLN A 126 21.48 0.71 -3.85
C GLN A 126 20.18 0.31 -3.18
N ALA A 127 20.30 -0.53 -2.15
CA ALA A 127 19.23 -0.80 -1.21
C ALA A 127 19.69 -0.46 0.21
N ALA A 128 18.75 -0.11 1.08
CA ALA A 128 18.98 0.09 2.49
C ALA A 128 18.01 -0.76 3.31
N SER A 129 18.45 -1.25 4.46
CA SER A 129 17.63 -2.02 5.40
C SER A 129 17.80 -1.51 6.82
N ALA A 130 16.69 -1.39 7.53
CA ALA A 130 16.61 -1.05 8.95
C ALA A 130 16.14 -2.28 9.75
N SER A 131 16.71 -2.50 10.94
CA SER A 131 16.52 -3.74 11.69
C SER A 131 16.38 -3.54 13.20
N GLU A 132 15.79 -4.55 13.85
CA GLU A 132 15.80 -4.76 15.30
C GLU A 132 17.21 -4.85 15.89
N ASP A 133 18.21 -5.21 15.08
CA ASP A 133 19.61 -5.23 15.51
C ASP A 133 20.22 -3.83 15.71
N LYS A 134 19.39 -2.78 15.61
CA LYS A 134 19.72 -1.37 15.85
C LYS A 134 20.61 -0.76 14.77
N THR A 135 20.80 -1.48 13.66
CA THR A 135 21.64 -1.01 12.55
C THR A 135 20.81 -0.67 11.32
N VAL A 136 21.35 0.24 10.52
CA VAL A 136 20.97 0.41 9.12
C VAL A 136 22.10 -0.14 8.26
N LYS A 137 21.78 -0.99 7.28
CA LYS A 137 22.77 -1.49 6.31
C LYS A 137 22.48 -0.97 4.92
N LEU A 138 23.54 -0.59 4.21
CA LEU A 138 23.50 -0.13 2.83
C LEU A 138 24.13 -1.18 1.91
N TRP A 139 23.47 -1.46 0.80
CA TRP A 139 23.80 -2.57 -0.10
C TRP A 139 23.93 -2.08 -1.53
N GLU A 140 24.86 -2.67 -2.28
CA GLU A 140 24.92 -2.54 -3.74
C GLU A 140 24.00 -3.57 -4.38
N LEU A 141 23.01 -3.13 -5.16
CA LEU A 141 21.99 -4.03 -5.74
C LEU A 141 22.55 -4.96 -6.81
N SER A 142 23.51 -4.49 -7.61
CA SER A 142 24.08 -5.27 -8.72
C SER A 142 24.88 -6.49 -8.25
N THR A 143 25.51 -6.41 -7.06
CA THR A 143 26.36 -7.49 -6.54
C THR A 143 25.85 -8.09 -5.24
N GLY A 144 24.87 -7.47 -4.57
CA GLY A 144 24.45 -7.83 -3.22
C GLY A 144 25.50 -7.57 -2.13
N LYS A 145 26.49 -6.70 -2.39
CA LYS A 145 27.56 -6.44 -1.40
C LYS A 145 27.09 -5.46 -0.35
N LEU A 146 27.46 -5.70 0.91
CA LEU A 146 27.32 -4.74 1.98
C LEU A 146 28.32 -3.59 1.77
N LEU A 147 27.82 -2.38 1.57
CA LEU A 147 28.62 -1.17 1.40
C LEU A 147 28.96 -0.53 2.74
N HIS A 148 27.99 -0.49 3.67
CA HIS A 148 28.17 0.16 4.97
C HIS A 148 27.15 -0.31 6.02
N SER A 149 27.49 -0.16 7.30
CA SER A 149 26.60 -0.39 8.46
C SER A 149 26.63 0.85 9.36
N PHE A 150 25.49 1.51 9.51
CA PHE A 150 25.30 2.64 10.42
C PHE A 150 24.79 2.11 11.77
N ASN A 151 25.45 2.47 12.86
CA ASN A 151 25.26 1.83 14.18
C ASN A 151 25.00 2.84 15.31
N ASP A 152 24.47 4.03 14.98
CA ASP A 152 24.31 5.13 15.95
C ASP A 152 22.98 5.08 16.73
N TYR A 153 22.12 4.08 16.50
CA TYR A 153 20.88 3.91 17.26
C TYR A 153 21.08 2.99 18.47
N THR A 154 20.40 3.32 19.57
CA THR A 154 20.42 2.51 20.80
C THR A 154 19.24 1.54 20.91
N ASN A 155 18.22 1.74 20.07
CA ASN A 155 17.04 0.91 19.93
C ASN A 155 16.84 0.46 18.47
N GLU A 156 15.84 -0.38 18.22
CA GLU A 156 15.51 -0.86 16.88
C GLU A 156 15.23 0.27 15.87
N VAL A 157 15.67 0.09 14.63
CA VAL A 157 15.39 1.06 13.55
C VAL A 157 14.13 0.59 12.82
N LYS A 158 13.08 1.39 12.87
CA LYS A 158 11.72 1.02 12.41
C LYS A 158 11.47 1.34 10.94
N PHE A 159 12.12 2.36 10.40
CA PHE A 159 11.87 2.83 9.04
C PHE A 159 13.15 3.31 8.36
N ILE A 160 13.20 3.11 7.04
CA ILE A 160 14.27 3.61 6.18
C ILE A 160 13.71 4.11 4.85
N ALA A 161 14.21 5.25 4.36
CA ALA A 161 13.90 5.74 3.02
C ALA A 161 15.07 6.53 2.43
N PHE A 162 15.32 6.37 1.14
CA PHE A 162 16.20 7.28 0.42
C PHE A 162 15.50 8.61 0.17
N ASN A 163 16.25 9.70 0.28
CA ASN A 163 15.79 10.98 -0.21
C ASN A 163 15.86 11.01 -1.76
N ALA A 164 15.06 11.88 -2.38
CA ALA A 164 14.99 12.01 -3.83
C ALA A 164 16.31 12.48 -4.47
N ASP A 165 17.23 13.03 -3.66
CA ASP A 165 18.55 13.50 -4.08
C ASP A 165 19.57 12.38 -4.37
N ASN A 166 19.26 11.10 -4.05
CA ASN A 166 20.19 9.95 -4.08
C ASN A 166 21.44 10.11 -3.20
N GLN A 167 21.50 11.13 -2.36
CA GLN A 167 22.66 11.49 -1.53
C GLN A 167 22.36 11.36 -0.05
N SER A 168 21.08 11.34 0.33
CA SER A 168 20.66 11.28 1.72
C SER A 168 19.80 10.06 2.02
N LEU A 169 19.94 9.53 3.22
CA LEU A 169 19.14 8.44 3.76
C LEU A 169 18.42 8.92 5.01
N ILE A 170 17.14 8.60 5.16
CA ILE A 170 16.30 8.97 6.30
C ILE A 170 15.98 7.71 7.08
N SER A 171 16.31 7.67 8.37
CA SER A 171 15.97 6.57 9.26
C SER A 171 15.19 7.04 10.47
N VAL A 172 14.32 6.19 10.99
CA VAL A 172 13.47 6.50 12.16
C VAL A 172 13.53 5.38 13.20
N SER A 173 13.62 5.76 14.47
CA SER A 173 13.60 4.89 15.64
C SER A 173 12.85 5.60 16.77
N ASP A 174 12.56 4.89 17.85
CA ASP A 174 12.14 5.43 19.15
C ASP A 174 13.22 5.16 20.20
N GLU A 175 14.02 6.19 20.50
CA GLU A 175 15.11 6.07 21.48
C GLU A 175 14.58 6.34 22.89
N LYS A 176 15.13 5.63 23.89
CA LYS A 176 14.78 5.87 25.30
C LYS A 176 15.26 7.25 25.73
N GLU A 177 14.42 7.96 26.46
CA GLU A 177 14.83 9.22 27.06
C GLU A 177 15.74 8.94 28.27
N ASN A 178 16.96 9.46 28.22
CA ASN A 178 17.86 9.42 29.37
C ASN A 178 17.15 10.13 30.52
N ASN A 179 16.84 9.41 31.61
CA ASN A 179 16.18 9.85 32.86
C ASN A 179 14.69 9.51 33.07
N SER A 180 14.04 8.69 32.25
CA SER A 180 12.68 8.19 32.55
C SER A 180 12.50 6.72 32.15
N GLU A 181 12.20 5.85 33.11
CA GLU A 181 12.20 4.39 32.92
C GLU A 181 11.18 3.87 31.89
N ASN A 182 10.24 4.68 31.39
CA ASN A 182 9.22 4.22 30.44
C ASN A 182 8.86 5.24 29.34
N LYS A 183 9.71 6.24 29.08
CA LYS A 183 9.45 7.22 28.01
C LYS A 183 10.42 7.05 26.84
N THR A 184 9.85 6.87 25.65
CA THR A 184 10.57 6.91 24.38
C THR A 184 10.29 8.23 23.66
N LYS A 185 11.28 8.70 22.91
CA LYS A 185 11.15 9.82 21.97
C LYS A 185 11.39 9.31 20.56
N LYS A 186 10.62 9.81 19.61
CA LYS A 186 10.86 9.53 18.19
C LYS A 186 12.14 10.24 17.78
N THR A 187 13.05 9.51 17.15
CA THR A 187 14.34 10.01 16.65
C THR A 187 14.42 9.78 15.14
N ILE A 188 14.66 10.85 14.39
CA ILE A 188 14.85 10.85 12.94
C ILE A 188 16.30 11.23 12.66
N LYS A 189 17.05 10.38 11.96
CA LYS A 189 18.41 10.68 11.51
C LYS A 189 18.42 10.79 9.99
N ILE A 190 19.07 11.84 9.48
CA ILE A 190 19.38 12.01 8.05
C ILE A 190 20.88 11.81 7.89
N TRP A 191 21.24 10.83 7.06
CA TRP A 191 22.62 10.44 6.78
C TRP A 191 23.02 10.96 5.41
N ASP A 192 24.20 11.55 5.32
CA ASP A 192 24.84 11.81 4.04
C ASP A 192 25.56 10.56 3.58
N LEU A 193 25.19 10.06 2.40
CA LEU A 193 25.71 8.82 1.84
C LEU A 193 27.15 8.96 1.34
N ASN A 194 27.64 10.16 1.03
CA ASN A 194 29.02 10.32 0.57
C ASN A 194 30.01 10.21 1.73
N THR A 195 29.69 10.86 2.84
CA THR A 195 30.50 10.97 4.06
C THR A 195 30.19 9.89 5.08
N ARG A 196 29.04 9.21 4.94
CA ARG A 196 28.49 8.22 5.89
C ARG A 196 28.20 8.79 7.29
N LYS A 197 27.97 10.10 7.38
CA LYS A 197 27.74 10.79 8.66
C LYS A 197 26.31 11.27 8.80
N ILE A 198 25.87 11.39 10.05
CA ILE A 198 24.61 12.05 10.39
C ILE A 198 24.77 13.55 10.12
N VAL A 199 23.92 14.10 9.25
CA VAL A 199 23.87 15.54 8.95
C VAL A 199 22.69 16.24 9.60
N THR A 200 21.67 15.49 10.04
CA THR A 200 20.55 16.03 10.80
C THR A 200 20.03 14.96 11.75
N ASN A 201 19.78 15.36 13.00
CA ASN A 201 19.17 14.52 14.03
C ASN A 201 18.01 15.29 14.64
N LEU A 202 16.78 14.80 14.45
CA LEU A 202 15.57 15.39 15.00
C LEU A 202 15.02 14.45 16.06
N SER A 203 14.57 14.99 17.18
CA SER A 203 13.94 14.21 18.24
C SER A 203 12.72 14.95 18.78
N GLY A 204 11.61 14.25 18.99
CA GLY A 204 10.39 14.83 19.54
C GLY A 204 9.19 13.89 19.40
N GLY A 205 8.04 14.31 19.91
CA GLY A 205 6.85 13.47 19.99
C GLY A 205 6.96 12.37 21.04
N ALA A 206 5.91 12.19 21.83
CA ALA A 206 5.82 11.09 22.80
C ALA A 206 5.35 9.79 22.12
N GLY A 207 5.71 8.64 22.70
CA GLY A 207 5.25 7.32 22.25
C GLY A 207 6.22 6.63 21.29
N THR A 208 6.03 5.32 21.15
CA THR A 208 6.87 4.46 20.31
C THR A 208 6.52 4.61 18.83
N VAL A 209 7.52 4.41 17.96
CA VAL A 209 7.33 4.46 16.51
C VAL A 209 6.75 3.12 16.04
N ASN A 210 5.54 3.14 15.50
CA ASN A 210 4.90 1.93 15.01
C ASN A 210 4.71 1.90 13.48
N ALA A 211 4.35 3.04 12.89
CA ALA A 211 4.21 3.16 11.44
C ALA A 211 4.86 4.47 10.96
N VAL A 212 5.40 4.47 9.75
CA VAL A 212 6.04 5.65 9.16
C VAL A 212 5.72 5.71 7.67
N ALA A 213 5.44 6.91 7.16
CA ALA A 213 5.27 7.17 5.74
C ALA A 213 6.06 8.41 5.30
N TRP A 214 6.64 8.36 4.10
CA TRP A 214 7.52 9.40 3.57
C TRP A 214 7.00 9.96 2.25
N SER A 215 6.84 11.28 2.17
CA SER A 215 6.52 12.01 0.94
C SER A 215 7.77 12.76 0.45
N PRO A 216 8.47 12.24 -0.57
CA PRO A 216 9.73 12.83 -1.03
C PRO A 216 9.57 14.20 -1.70
N LYS A 217 8.43 14.51 -2.33
CA LYS A 217 8.27 15.80 -3.04
C LYS A 217 8.05 16.95 -2.07
N LYS A 218 7.16 16.78 -1.09
CA LYS A 218 6.94 17.78 -0.04
C LYS A 218 7.94 17.68 1.12
N GLN A 219 8.77 16.63 1.15
CA GLN A 219 9.71 16.34 2.24
C GLN A 219 9.01 16.18 3.60
N ILE A 220 7.81 15.60 3.58
CA ILE A 220 7.00 15.36 4.78
C ILE A 220 7.17 13.91 5.22
N LEU A 221 7.48 13.73 6.50
CA LEU A 221 7.52 12.44 7.16
C LEU A 221 6.38 12.35 8.18
N ALA A 222 5.53 11.35 8.05
CA ALA A 222 4.46 11.06 8.99
C ALA A 222 4.85 9.87 9.88
N ILE A 223 4.71 10.01 11.20
CA ILE A 223 5.07 8.96 12.17
C ILE A 223 3.88 8.67 13.07
N GLY A 224 3.37 7.45 12.98
CA GLY A 224 2.27 6.93 13.78
C GLY A 224 2.78 6.28 15.05
N SER A 225 2.08 6.55 16.16
CA SER A 225 2.46 6.07 17.49
C SER A 225 1.68 4.82 17.91
N ASP A 226 2.31 3.96 18.73
CA ASP A 226 1.57 3.00 19.56
C ASP A 226 1.22 3.65 20.91
N GLY A 227 -0.07 3.68 21.26
CA GLY A 227 -0.57 4.10 22.57
C GLY A 227 -0.71 5.62 22.80
N ALA A 228 -0.31 6.46 21.84
CA ALA A 228 -0.52 7.91 21.90
C ALA A 228 -1.66 8.40 21.00
N ASN A 229 -2.22 7.52 20.15
CA ASN A 229 -3.34 7.84 19.26
C ASN A 229 -2.98 8.92 18.22
N THR A 230 -1.69 9.15 17.95
CA THR A 230 -1.23 10.28 17.15
C THR A 230 -0.49 9.87 15.88
N VAL A 231 -0.59 10.73 14.87
CA VAL A 231 0.36 10.79 13.75
C VAL A 231 1.08 12.13 13.78
N ASP A 232 2.39 12.13 14.04
CA ASP A 232 3.22 13.33 14.03
C ASP A 232 3.75 13.59 12.61
N LEU A 233 3.54 14.81 12.11
CA LEU A 233 4.04 15.26 10.81
C LEU A 233 5.32 16.07 10.99
N TRP A 234 6.34 15.76 10.20
CA TRP A 234 7.64 16.39 10.22
C TRP A 234 8.00 16.94 8.84
N ASP A 235 8.48 18.17 8.81
CA ASP A 235 9.06 18.80 7.64
C ASP A 235 10.57 18.62 7.70
N LEU A 236 11.10 17.71 6.90
CA LEU A 236 12.53 17.40 6.89
C LEU A 236 13.35 18.46 6.15
N LYS A 237 12.73 19.20 5.21
CA LYS A 237 13.38 20.32 4.53
C LYS A 237 13.69 21.45 5.51
N ASN A 238 12.72 21.78 6.37
CA ASN A 238 12.85 22.83 7.38
C ASN A 238 13.24 22.30 8.77
N LYS A 239 13.49 21.00 8.90
CA LYS A 239 14.02 20.34 10.10
C LYS A 239 13.15 20.56 11.36
N LYS A 240 11.82 20.52 11.21
CA LYS A 240 10.89 20.79 12.31
C LYS A 240 9.66 19.89 12.27
N GLN A 241 9.05 19.68 13.43
CA GLN A 241 7.71 19.11 13.52
C GLN A 241 6.68 20.15 13.06
N LEU A 242 5.69 19.73 12.27
CA LEU A 242 4.62 20.57 11.73
C LEU A 242 3.38 20.53 12.62
N ASN A 243 2.70 19.38 12.64
CA ASN A 243 1.42 19.20 13.30
C ASN A 243 1.28 17.75 13.77
N THR A 244 0.38 17.52 14.72
CA THR A 244 0.08 16.19 15.26
C THR A 244 -1.40 15.89 15.02
N LEU A 245 -1.68 14.80 14.30
CA LEU A 245 -3.03 14.38 13.97
C LEU A 245 -3.54 13.42 15.03
N MET A 246 -4.75 13.65 15.53
CA MET A 246 -5.39 12.78 16.52
C MET A 246 -6.23 11.72 15.79
N THR A 247 -5.81 10.47 15.89
CA THR A 247 -6.50 9.34 15.29
C THR A 247 -7.59 8.79 16.22
N GLN A 248 -8.61 8.13 15.67
CA GLN A 248 -9.68 7.51 16.47
C GLN A 248 -9.23 6.23 17.17
N SER A 249 -8.08 5.67 16.79
CA SER A 249 -7.55 4.46 17.37
C SER A 249 -6.34 4.76 18.24
N PRO A 250 -6.17 4.09 19.40
CA PRO A 250 -4.98 4.30 20.22
C PRO A 250 -3.69 3.82 19.55
N LYS A 251 -3.80 2.93 18.57
CA LYS A 251 -2.66 2.41 17.81
C LYS A 251 -2.76 2.82 16.36
N VAL A 252 -1.68 3.38 15.82
CA VAL A 252 -1.53 3.58 14.38
C VAL A 252 -0.70 2.44 13.82
N LEU A 253 -1.31 1.53 13.06
CA LEU A 253 -0.69 0.26 12.67
C LEU A 253 0.00 0.31 11.31
N ALA A 254 -0.53 1.07 10.37
CA ALA A 254 0.09 1.32 9.08
C ALA A 254 -0.16 2.76 8.65
N LEU A 255 0.74 3.29 7.83
CA LEU A 255 0.65 4.63 7.24
C LEU A 255 1.02 4.56 5.76
N ALA A 256 0.33 5.37 4.96
CA ALA A 256 0.73 5.68 3.59
C ALA A 256 0.49 7.16 3.32
N ILE A 257 1.43 7.80 2.63
CA ILE A 257 1.30 9.19 2.18
C ILE A 257 1.57 9.22 0.68
N ASP A 258 0.81 10.00 -0.07
CA ASP A 258 1.05 10.10 -1.51
C ASP A 258 2.34 10.88 -1.80
N ILE A 259 2.83 10.73 -3.03
CA ILE A 259 4.09 11.32 -3.48
C ILE A 259 4.11 12.85 -3.34
N ASP A 260 2.96 13.50 -3.49
CA ASP A 260 2.80 14.95 -3.38
C ASP A 260 2.50 15.38 -1.94
N GLY A 261 2.32 14.47 -0.97
CA GLY A 261 2.07 14.80 0.43
C GLY A 261 0.77 15.57 0.64
N GLN A 262 -0.26 15.23 -0.13
CA GLN A 262 -1.59 15.81 -0.11
C GLN A 262 -2.60 14.92 0.62
N VAL A 263 -2.45 13.60 0.56
CA VAL A 263 -3.32 12.59 1.14
C VAL A 263 -2.48 11.66 2.01
N LEU A 264 -2.94 11.48 3.24
CA LEU A 264 -2.38 10.51 4.19
C LEU A 264 -3.48 9.53 4.56
N ALA A 265 -3.14 8.25 4.58
CA ALA A 265 -3.97 7.16 5.07
C ALA A 265 -3.33 6.54 6.31
N ASN A 266 -4.14 6.22 7.32
CA ASN A 266 -3.71 5.41 8.44
C ASN A 266 -4.70 4.30 8.76
N SER A 267 -4.18 3.17 9.26
CA SER A 267 -5.00 2.17 9.96
C SER A 267 -4.85 2.27 11.46
N GLY A 268 -5.86 1.75 12.16
CA GLY A 268 -5.77 1.46 13.59
C GLY A 268 -6.32 0.09 13.95
N ASN A 269 -6.64 -0.08 15.24
CA ASN A 269 -7.24 -1.29 15.78
C ASN A 269 -8.55 -1.65 15.06
N LEU A 270 -8.86 -2.95 15.04
CA LEU A 270 -10.09 -3.51 14.48
C LEU A 270 -10.34 -3.14 13.01
N GLY A 271 -9.26 -2.92 12.24
CA GLY A 271 -9.35 -2.66 10.80
C GLY A 271 -9.94 -1.29 10.44
N SER A 272 -9.93 -0.34 11.39
CA SER A 272 -10.26 1.06 11.14
C SER A 272 -9.28 1.67 10.13
N LEU A 273 -9.81 2.48 9.21
CA LEU A 273 -9.05 3.26 8.23
C LEU A 273 -9.50 4.71 8.31
N GLN A 274 -8.54 5.62 8.28
CA GLN A 274 -8.79 7.06 8.23
C GLN A 274 -7.96 7.68 7.12
N LEU A 275 -8.52 8.69 6.47
CA LEU A 275 -7.89 9.44 5.38
C LEU A 275 -7.85 10.91 5.78
N TRP A 276 -6.77 11.59 5.40
CA TRP A 276 -6.50 12.98 5.74
C TRP A 276 -6.08 13.73 4.49
N ASN A 277 -6.65 14.91 4.29
CA ASN A 277 -6.18 15.89 3.33
C ASN A 277 -5.22 16.86 4.03
N LEU A 278 -3.99 16.96 3.52
CA LEU A 278 -2.90 17.76 4.08
C LEU A 278 -2.68 19.09 3.33
N ASN A 279 -3.55 19.47 2.38
CA ASN A 279 -3.37 20.67 1.57
C ASN A 279 -3.67 21.99 2.32
N SER A 280 -4.50 21.99 3.36
CA SER A 280 -4.98 23.23 4.00
C SER A 280 -4.18 23.69 5.22
N ASN A 281 -2.97 23.17 5.47
CA ASN A 281 -2.25 23.27 6.77
C ASN A 281 -3.05 22.76 7.99
N LYS A 282 -4.29 22.31 7.77
CA LYS A 282 -5.11 21.52 8.68
C LYS A 282 -5.26 20.15 8.03
N ALA A 283 -5.10 19.09 8.81
CA ALA A 283 -5.47 17.78 8.33
C ALA A 283 -6.98 17.62 8.54
N GLU A 284 -7.72 17.47 7.44
CA GLU A 284 -9.17 17.32 7.47
C GLU A 284 -9.55 15.99 6.78
N MET A 285 -10.62 15.34 7.23
CA MET A 285 -11.06 14.10 6.59
C MET A 285 -11.63 14.42 5.20
N PRO A 286 -11.09 13.83 4.11
CA PRO A 286 -11.54 14.15 2.75
C PRO A 286 -12.93 13.58 2.40
N PHE A 287 -13.55 12.79 3.28
CA PHE A 287 -14.89 12.19 3.07
C PHE A 287 -15.86 12.71 4.13
N GLY A 288 -17.00 13.25 3.67
CA GLY A 288 -17.95 13.99 4.48
C GLY A 288 -18.76 13.12 5.46
N GLY A 289 -18.55 13.40 6.76
CA GLY A 289 -19.46 13.21 7.90
C GLY A 289 -19.29 11.90 8.67
N GLU A 290 -19.42 11.80 9.99
CA GLU A 290 -19.22 12.69 11.14
C GLU A 290 -19.20 11.75 12.37
N ASP A 291 -18.33 11.93 13.36
CA ASP A 291 -18.60 11.38 14.70
C ASP A 291 -19.70 12.27 15.34
N ASN A 292 -20.72 11.79 16.05
CA ASN A 292 -20.67 11.02 17.29
C ASN A 292 -21.85 10.03 17.45
N LYS A 293 -22.61 9.69 16.38
CA LYS A 293 -23.67 8.64 16.37
C LYS A 293 -23.91 7.97 14.99
N GLY A 294 -22.92 7.93 14.08
CA GLY A 294 -23.11 7.43 12.72
C GLY A 294 -21.81 7.16 11.96
N ASN A 295 -21.17 6.02 12.25
CA ASN A 295 -19.85 5.65 11.71
C ASN A 295 -19.89 5.30 10.21
N TYR A 296 -19.06 5.93 9.38
CA TYR A 296 -18.57 5.33 8.13
C TYR A 296 -17.32 4.53 8.43
N ASN A 297 -17.53 3.30 8.88
CA ASN A 297 -16.43 2.40 9.06
C ASN A 297 -16.02 1.84 7.69
N LEU A 298 -14.86 2.25 7.18
CA LEU A 298 -14.16 1.50 6.12
C LEU A 298 -13.71 0.09 6.63
N SER A 299 -14.16 -0.35 7.83
CA SER A 299 -14.05 -1.72 8.36
C SER A 299 -14.91 -2.75 7.62
N ARG A 300 -14.72 -2.89 6.31
CA ARG A 300 -14.96 -4.21 5.70
C ARG A 300 -13.77 -5.15 5.94
N ASN A 301 -12.76 -4.69 6.68
CA ASN A 301 -11.68 -5.50 7.21
C ASN A 301 -12.14 -6.22 8.49
N SER A 302 -12.21 -7.55 8.43
CA SER A 302 -12.49 -8.41 9.59
C SER A 302 -11.24 -8.68 10.43
N GLY A 303 -10.10 -8.11 10.03
CA GLY A 303 -8.80 -8.26 10.66
C GLY A 303 -8.02 -6.96 10.72
N THR A 304 -6.96 -6.98 11.51
CA THR A 304 -6.02 -5.86 11.66
C THR A 304 -5.28 -5.58 10.36
N ILE A 305 -5.16 -4.31 9.99
CA ILE A 305 -4.45 -3.85 8.78
C ILE A 305 -3.00 -3.52 9.16
N HIS A 306 -2.03 -4.26 8.60
CA HIS A 306 -0.60 -4.09 8.87
C HIS A 306 0.16 -3.36 7.78
N SER A 307 -0.40 -3.29 6.58
CA SER A 307 0.23 -2.58 5.48
C SER A 307 -0.79 -1.82 4.65
N ILE A 308 -0.42 -0.60 4.27
CA ILE A 308 -1.21 0.27 3.41
C ILE A 308 -0.27 0.86 2.36
N THR A 309 -0.74 0.99 1.13
CA THR A 309 -0.08 1.80 0.11
C THR A 309 -1.09 2.49 -0.78
N LEU A 310 -0.65 3.55 -1.47
CA LEU A 310 -1.46 4.33 -2.41
C LEU A 310 -1.00 4.04 -3.83
N SER A 311 -1.92 4.05 -4.79
CA SER A 311 -1.54 4.07 -6.20
C SER A 311 -0.72 5.33 -6.53
N PRO A 312 0.16 5.28 -7.55
CA PRO A 312 0.97 6.44 -7.95
C PRO A 312 0.16 7.71 -8.29
N ASP A 313 -1.10 7.59 -8.70
CA ASP A 313 -2.02 8.71 -8.93
C ASP A 313 -2.80 9.16 -7.69
N GLY A 314 -2.63 8.49 -6.56
CA GLY A 314 -3.31 8.80 -5.30
C GLY A 314 -4.81 8.50 -5.28
N LYS A 315 -5.35 7.74 -6.24
CA LYS A 315 -6.80 7.47 -6.36
C LYS A 315 -7.25 6.11 -5.80
N THR A 316 -6.33 5.17 -5.62
CA THR A 316 -6.60 3.83 -5.09
C THR A 316 -5.78 3.60 -3.82
N LEU A 317 -6.44 3.09 -2.78
CA LEU A 317 -5.81 2.64 -1.54
C LEU A 317 -5.75 1.11 -1.53
N PHE A 318 -4.61 0.53 -1.18
CA PHE A 318 -4.43 -0.90 -0.98
C PHE A 318 -4.19 -1.19 0.50
N THR A 319 -4.84 -2.22 1.05
CA THR A 319 -4.72 -2.57 2.47
C THR A 319 -4.50 -4.06 2.65
N GLY A 320 -3.45 -4.45 3.36
CA GLY A 320 -3.10 -5.82 3.71
C GLY A 320 -3.48 -6.12 5.14
N SER A 321 -4.14 -7.25 5.37
CA SER A 321 -4.82 -7.53 6.63
C SER A 321 -4.55 -8.93 7.15
N ARG A 322 -4.70 -9.09 8.47
CA ARG A 322 -4.70 -10.39 9.17
C ARG A 322 -5.90 -11.28 8.82
N ASP A 323 -6.88 -10.75 8.08
CA ASP A 323 -7.94 -11.57 7.49
C ASP A 323 -7.50 -12.35 6.24
N LEU A 324 -6.19 -12.37 5.94
CA LEU A 324 -5.55 -13.05 4.80
C LEU A 324 -5.84 -12.39 3.45
N THR A 325 -6.43 -11.18 3.47
CA THR A 325 -6.85 -10.50 2.25
C THR A 325 -6.07 -9.23 1.99
N VAL A 326 -6.06 -8.85 0.71
CA VAL A 326 -5.72 -7.49 0.29
C VAL A 326 -6.97 -6.82 -0.26
N LYS A 327 -7.33 -5.66 0.28
CA LYS A 327 -8.48 -4.88 -0.19
C LYS A 327 -8.02 -3.65 -0.94
N MET A 328 -8.79 -3.30 -1.98
CA MET A 328 -8.57 -2.16 -2.85
C MET A 328 -9.75 -1.21 -2.71
N TRP A 329 -9.47 0.06 -2.49
CA TRP A 329 -10.50 1.05 -2.22
C TRP A 329 -10.35 2.23 -3.16
N ASN A 330 -11.47 2.71 -3.70
CA ASN A 330 -11.49 3.96 -4.42
C ASN A 330 -11.47 5.07 -3.37
N ILE A 331 -10.44 5.90 -3.42
CA ILE A 331 -10.26 6.95 -2.44
C ILE A 331 -11.40 7.95 -2.56
N SER A 332 -11.76 8.41 -3.75
CA SER A 332 -12.74 9.51 -3.95
C SER A 332 -14.12 9.27 -3.35
N ASN A 333 -14.57 8.03 -3.22
CA ASN A 333 -15.91 7.68 -2.73
C ASN A 333 -15.90 6.64 -1.59
N GLY A 334 -14.73 6.11 -1.20
CA GLY A 334 -14.59 5.10 -0.16
C GLY A 334 -15.08 3.70 -0.55
N GLU A 335 -15.42 3.46 -1.82
CA GLU A 335 -15.95 2.17 -2.26
C GLU A 335 -14.87 1.07 -2.29
N LEU A 336 -15.26 -0.13 -1.86
CA LEU A 336 -14.43 -1.32 -2.01
C LEU A 336 -14.46 -1.78 -3.48
N ILE A 337 -13.32 -1.66 -4.14
CA ILE A 337 -13.13 -2.05 -5.55
C ILE A 337 -13.03 -3.58 -5.65
N ARG A 338 -12.15 -4.18 -4.84
CA ARG A 338 -11.80 -5.60 -4.95
C ARG A 338 -11.20 -6.13 -3.65
N VAL A 339 -11.40 -7.43 -3.41
CA VAL A 339 -10.72 -8.20 -2.37
C VAL A 339 -9.89 -9.29 -3.05
N LEU A 340 -8.56 -9.23 -2.88
CA LEU A 340 -7.65 -10.29 -3.26
C LEU A 340 -7.57 -11.28 -2.12
N LYS A 341 -7.79 -12.55 -2.43
CA LYS A 341 -7.60 -13.69 -1.55
C LYS A 341 -6.77 -14.69 -2.32
N ASN A 342 -5.80 -15.29 -1.64
CA ASN A 342 -4.95 -16.41 -2.08
C ASN A 342 -3.78 -16.61 -1.08
N HIS A 343 -3.52 -15.63 -0.20
CA HIS A 343 -2.44 -15.74 0.78
C HIS A 343 -2.77 -16.81 1.81
N ALA A 344 -1.78 -17.65 2.12
CA ALA A 344 -1.91 -18.71 3.13
C ALA A 344 -1.88 -18.15 4.57
N ALA A 345 -1.48 -16.89 4.74
CA ALA A 345 -1.24 -16.25 6.03
C ALA A 345 -1.57 -14.74 5.98
N TRP A 346 -1.39 -14.07 7.13
CA TRP A 346 -1.62 -12.63 7.25
C TRP A 346 -0.82 -11.85 6.20
N VAL A 347 -1.41 -10.83 5.59
CA VAL A 347 -0.69 -9.96 4.66
C VAL A 347 -0.02 -8.85 5.45
N GLU A 348 1.31 -8.89 5.53
CA GLU A 348 2.13 -8.03 6.38
C GLU A 348 2.82 -6.91 5.60
N ALA A 349 2.99 -7.05 4.28
CA ALA A 349 3.61 -6.04 3.43
C ALA A 349 2.93 -5.89 2.08
N ILE A 350 2.82 -4.65 1.59
CA ILE A 350 2.30 -4.32 0.26
C ILE A 350 3.18 -3.25 -0.39
N ALA A 351 3.45 -3.40 -1.68
CA ALA A 351 4.05 -2.38 -2.53
C ALA A 351 3.38 -2.37 -3.90
N ILE A 352 3.44 -1.25 -4.61
CA ILE A 352 2.93 -1.12 -5.99
C ILE A 352 4.05 -0.62 -6.90
N THR A 353 4.11 -1.13 -8.13
CA THR A 353 5.08 -0.66 -9.12
C THR A 353 4.86 0.83 -9.45
N PRO A 354 5.91 1.59 -9.77
CA PRO A 354 5.80 3.01 -10.10
C PRO A 354 4.86 3.32 -11.28
N ASP A 355 4.69 2.38 -12.21
CA ASP A 355 3.74 2.50 -13.33
C ASP A 355 2.28 2.24 -12.92
N GLY A 356 2.04 1.82 -11.68
CA GLY A 356 0.72 1.55 -11.13
C GLY A 356 0.03 0.34 -11.73
N LYS A 357 0.77 -0.63 -12.29
CA LYS A 357 0.18 -1.81 -12.96
C LYS A 357 0.26 -3.09 -12.15
N THR A 358 1.26 -3.22 -11.28
CA THR A 358 1.52 -4.47 -10.55
C THR A 358 1.59 -4.20 -9.05
N LEU A 359 0.74 -4.90 -8.32
CA LEU A 359 0.75 -4.91 -6.86
C LEU A 359 1.56 -6.12 -6.38
N VAL A 360 2.47 -5.91 -5.45
CA VAL A 360 3.24 -6.95 -4.78
C VAL A 360 2.82 -7.02 -3.32
N THR A 361 2.66 -8.23 -2.82
CA THR A 361 2.13 -8.48 -1.47
C THR A 361 2.94 -9.57 -0.80
N GLY A 362 3.26 -9.39 0.48
CA GLY A 362 4.06 -10.30 1.29
C GLY A 362 3.31 -10.76 2.53
N SER A 363 3.46 -12.03 2.91
CA SER A 363 2.72 -12.64 4.02
C SER A 363 3.57 -13.05 5.22
N ALA A 364 2.89 -13.40 6.32
CA ALA A 364 3.48 -13.95 7.54
C ALA A 364 4.09 -15.37 7.37
N LEU A 365 3.93 -16.03 6.23
CA LEU A 365 4.60 -17.31 5.93
C LEU A 365 5.62 -17.18 4.80
N GLY A 366 6.16 -15.98 4.56
CA GLY A 366 7.23 -15.76 3.58
C GLY A 366 6.73 -15.68 2.14
N GLU A 367 5.42 -15.81 1.94
CA GLU A 367 4.82 -15.83 0.61
C GLU A 367 4.89 -14.44 -0.02
N ILE A 368 5.28 -14.37 -1.30
CA ILE A 368 5.29 -13.12 -2.06
C ILE A 368 4.53 -13.34 -3.37
N LYS A 369 3.48 -12.55 -3.59
CA LYS A 369 2.62 -12.63 -4.77
C LYS A 369 2.60 -11.32 -5.57
N LEU A 370 2.66 -11.44 -6.90
CA LEU A 370 2.41 -10.36 -7.85
C LEU A 370 0.98 -10.43 -8.37
N TRP A 371 0.33 -9.28 -8.41
CA TRP A 371 -1.02 -9.13 -8.91
C TRP A 371 -1.05 -8.05 -9.98
N GLN A 372 -1.74 -8.29 -11.08
CA GLN A 372 -1.80 -7.36 -12.21
C GLN A 372 -3.22 -7.22 -12.73
N THR A 373 -3.59 -6.03 -13.21
CA THR A 373 -4.86 -5.83 -13.91
C THR A 373 -4.81 -6.45 -15.29
N SER A 374 -5.86 -7.19 -15.65
CA SER A 374 -5.89 -7.96 -16.89
C SER A 374 -6.13 -7.07 -18.12
N SER A 375 -5.11 -6.34 -18.55
CA SER A 375 -5.15 -5.54 -19.79
C SER A 375 -5.01 -6.37 -21.07
N GLN A 376 -5.00 -7.72 -20.98
CA GLN A 376 -4.92 -8.63 -22.13
C GLN A 376 -6.27 -9.29 -22.44
N ALA A 377 -7.18 -8.57 -23.08
CA ALA A 377 -8.53 -9.04 -23.41
C ALA A 377 -8.61 -10.36 -24.23
N ALA A 378 -7.52 -10.78 -24.88
CA ALA A 378 -7.43 -12.05 -25.60
C ALA A 378 -7.06 -13.25 -24.69
N THR A 379 -6.15 -13.05 -23.74
CA THR A 379 -5.76 -14.06 -22.74
C THR A 379 -6.89 -14.26 -21.72
N VAL A 380 -7.52 -13.17 -21.28
CA VAL A 380 -8.68 -13.19 -20.38
C VAL A 380 -9.83 -14.01 -20.93
N ARG A 381 -10.15 -13.89 -22.23
CA ARG A 381 -11.25 -14.67 -22.83
C ARG A 381 -10.97 -16.17 -22.87
N LYS A 382 -9.70 -16.60 -22.95
CA LYS A 382 -9.34 -18.02 -22.86
C LYS A 382 -9.48 -18.52 -21.42
N GLU A 383 -8.97 -17.76 -20.46
CA GLU A 383 -9.06 -18.11 -19.04
C GLU A 383 -10.51 -18.13 -18.55
N VAL A 384 -11.33 -17.13 -18.88
CA VAL A 384 -12.76 -17.11 -18.56
C VAL A 384 -13.45 -18.34 -19.16
N ALA A 385 -13.12 -18.72 -20.40
CA ALA A 385 -13.68 -19.93 -21.00
C ALA A 385 -13.25 -21.22 -20.28
N GLU A 386 -12.01 -21.30 -19.79
CA GLU A 386 -11.52 -22.42 -18.97
C GLU A 386 -12.16 -22.44 -17.58
N ASN A 387 -12.30 -21.29 -16.93
CA ASN A 387 -12.99 -21.14 -15.64
C ASN A 387 -14.48 -21.49 -15.76
N VAL A 388 -15.14 -21.13 -16.86
CA VAL A 388 -16.52 -21.58 -17.16
C VAL A 388 -16.55 -23.09 -17.33
N ARG A 389 -15.62 -23.71 -18.07
CA ARG A 389 -15.56 -25.19 -18.17
C ARG A 389 -15.37 -25.85 -16.81
N LYS A 390 -14.45 -25.33 -15.98
CA LYS A 390 -14.20 -25.80 -14.61
C LYS A 390 -15.46 -25.68 -13.76
N LEU A 391 -16.08 -24.50 -13.74
CA LEU A 391 -17.33 -24.21 -13.02
C LEU A 391 -18.42 -25.24 -13.35
N LEU A 392 -18.61 -25.53 -14.63
CA LEU A 392 -19.64 -26.46 -15.10
C LEU A 392 -19.30 -27.92 -14.80
N GLY A 393 -18.02 -28.27 -14.74
CA GLY A 393 -17.56 -29.62 -14.42
C GLY A 393 -17.57 -29.94 -12.92
N THR A 394 -17.19 -28.98 -12.06
CA THR A 394 -16.93 -29.24 -10.63
C THR A 394 -17.92 -28.57 -9.69
N LYS A 395 -18.65 -27.54 -10.15
CA LYS A 395 -19.40 -26.60 -9.30
C LYS A 395 -18.57 -25.94 -8.18
N ASP A 396 -17.25 -25.98 -8.28
CA ASP A 396 -16.33 -25.31 -7.35
C ASP A 396 -15.37 -24.44 -8.17
N CYS A 397 -15.61 -23.13 -8.11
CA CYS A 397 -14.82 -22.11 -8.78
C CYS A 397 -14.57 -20.91 -7.86
N LYS A 398 -14.03 -21.20 -6.66
CA LYS A 398 -13.52 -20.16 -5.76
C LYS A 398 -12.44 -19.33 -6.45
N GLU A 399 -12.46 -18.02 -6.22
CA GLU A 399 -11.48 -17.06 -6.76
C GLU A 399 -11.39 -17.01 -8.30
N CYS A 400 -12.29 -17.70 -9.02
CA CYS A 400 -12.27 -17.72 -10.47
C CYS A 400 -12.63 -16.36 -11.06
N ASP A 401 -12.02 -16.05 -12.21
CA ASP A 401 -12.48 -14.97 -13.06
C ASP A 401 -13.51 -15.48 -14.06
N LEU A 402 -14.75 -15.02 -13.88
CA LEU A 402 -15.91 -15.25 -14.74
C LEU A 402 -16.43 -13.91 -15.28
N SER A 403 -15.63 -12.85 -15.26
CA SER A 403 -16.05 -11.53 -15.72
C SER A 403 -16.49 -11.54 -17.18
N GLY A 404 -17.61 -10.89 -17.46
CA GLY A 404 -18.22 -10.85 -18.79
C GLY A 404 -18.71 -12.21 -19.32
N ALA A 405 -18.68 -13.29 -18.52
CA ALA A 405 -19.15 -14.59 -18.95
C ALA A 405 -20.67 -14.58 -19.22
N ASP A 406 -21.10 -15.28 -20.25
CA ASP A 406 -22.52 -15.54 -20.52
C ASP A 406 -22.93 -16.85 -19.84
N LEU A 407 -23.65 -16.73 -18.73
CA LEU A 407 -24.13 -17.81 -17.87
C LEU A 407 -25.67 -17.78 -17.75
N ARG A 408 -26.35 -17.26 -18.78
CA ARG A 408 -27.81 -17.16 -18.78
C ARG A 408 -28.48 -18.53 -18.69
N ASN A 409 -29.47 -18.64 -17.82
CA ASN A 409 -30.26 -19.86 -17.59
C ASN A 409 -29.44 -21.09 -17.17
N PHE A 410 -28.18 -20.92 -16.77
CA PHE A 410 -27.38 -22.03 -16.27
C PHE A 410 -27.89 -22.52 -14.92
N ASN A 411 -27.82 -23.84 -14.70
CA ASN A 411 -28.07 -24.42 -13.39
C ASN A 411 -26.78 -24.46 -12.56
N LEU A 412 -26.63 -23.48 -11.68
CA LEU A 412 -25.49 -23.26 -10.79
C LEU A 412 -25.90 -23.45 -9.31
N ASN A 413 -26.84 -24.36 -9.04
CA ASN A 413 -27.26 -24.63 -7.67
C ASN A 413 -26.12 -25.23 -6.85
N GLU A 414 -26.04 -24.81 -5.58
CA GLU A 414 -25.03 -25.20 -4.59
C GLU A 414 -23.57 -24.87 -5.00
N VAL A 415 -23.40 -24.05 -6.03
CA VAL A 415 -22.08 -23.71 -6.55
C VAL A 415 -21.26 -22.96 -5.52
N ASP A 416 -19.96 -23.26 -5.48
CA ASP A 416 -19.01 -22.53 -4.67
C ASP A 416 -18.29 -21.47 -5.52
N LEU A 417 -18.77 -20.23 -5.41
CA LEU A 417 -18.27 -19.05 -6.11
C LEU A 417 -17.71 -18.01 -5.12
N ARG A 418 -17.27 -18.45 -3.93
CA ARG A 418 -16.64 -17.55 -2.96
C ARG A 418 -15.46 -16.86 -3.61
N TRP A 419 -15.44 -15.52 -3.50
CA TRP A 419 -14.37 -14.67 -4.05
C TRP A 419 -14.26 -14.65 -5.58
N ALA A 420 -15.22 -15.23 -6.30
CA ALA A 420 -15.23 -15.18 -7.75
C ALA A 420 -15.48 -13.75 -8.26
N ASN A 421 -14.84 -13.41 -9.39
CA ASN A 421 -15.13 -12.19 -10.14
C ASN A 421 -16.19 -12.50 -11.21
N LEU A 422 -17.39 -11.98 -11.04
CA LEU A 422 -18.50 -12.09 -11.98
C LEU A 422 -18.82 -10.73 -12.62
N SER A 423 -17.91 -9.75 -12.53
CA SER A 423 -18.17 -8.39 -13.01
C SER A 423 -18.62 -8.38 -14.47
N GLY A 424 -19.74 -7.72 -14.76
CA GLY A 424 -20.31 -7.64 -16.12
C GLY A 424 -20.82 -8.98 -16.68
N ALA A 425 -20.82 -10.07 -15.90
CA ALA A 425 -21.33 -11.35 -16.36
C ALA A 425 -22.85 -11.31 -16.54
N ASN A 426 -23.34 -12.16 -17.45
CA ASN A 426 -24.76 -12.30 -17.71
C ASN A 426 -25.30 -13.58 -17.07
N LEU A 427 -25.92 -13.46 -15.90
CA LEU A 427 -26.53 -14.55 -15.15
C LEU A 427 -28.07 -14.49 -15.19
N SER A 428 -28.65 -13.84 -16.21
CA SER A 428 -30.11 -13.70 -16.25
C SER A 428 -30.78 -15.07 -16.33
N GLY A 429 -31.75 -15.33 -15.45
CA GLY A 429 -32.46 -16.61 -15.34
C GLY A 429 -31.62 -17.77 -14.78
N ALA A 430 -30.37 -17.53 -14.36
CA ALA A 430 -29.54 -18.60 -13.78
C ALA A 430 -30.12 -19.09 -12.44
N ASN A 431 -30.01 -20.39 -12.18
CA ASN A 431 -30.38 -20.98 -10.90
C ASN A 431 -29.15 -21.07 -9.99
N LEU A 432 -29.07 -20.21 -8.99
CA LEU A 432 -28.02 -20.08 -7.98
C LEU A 432 -28.55 -20.44 -6.58
N ASN A 433 -29.59 -21.28 -6.49
CA ASN A 433 -30.14 -21.73 -5.21
C ASN A 433 -29.02 -22.37 -4.36
N ASP A 434 -28.95 -22.01 -3.08
CA ASP A 434 -27.92 -22.46 -2.13
C ASP A 434 -26.46 -22.13 -2.54
N ALA A 435 -26.24 -21.21 -3.49
CA ALA A 435 -24.90 -20.82 -3.93
C ALA A 435 -24.10 -20.12 -2.82
N LYS A 436 -22.80 -20.40 -2.76
CA LYS A 436 -21.84 -19.72 -1.88
C LYS A 436 -21.17 -18.59 -2.65
N LEU A 437 -21.62 -17.37 -2.42
CA LEU A 437 -21.19 -16.14 -3.12
C LEU A 437 -20.50 -15.15 -2.17
N GLN A 438 -19.99 -15.61 -1.02
CA GLN A 438 -19.42 -14.72 -0.02
C GLN A 438 -18.24 -13.93 -0.61
N ASN A 439 -18.32 -12.61 -0.52
CA ASN A 439 -17.36 -11.65 -1.09
C ASN A 439 -17.11 -11.83 -2.60
N ALA A 440 -18.05 -12.42 -3.34
CA ALA A 440 -18.00 -12.42 -4.80
C ALA A 440 -18.19 -11.00 -5.35
N ILE A 441 -17.61 -10.71 -6.51
CA ILE A 441 -17.76 -9.42 -7.20
C ILE A 441 -18.80 -9.58 -8.29
N LEU A 442 -20.01 -9.11 -8.03
CA LEU A 442 -21.17 -9.11 -8.92
C LEU A 442 -21.44 -7.69 -9.46
N PHE A 443 -20.39 -6.89 -9.63
CA PHE A 443 -20.51 -5.51 -10.10
C PHE A 443 -21.03 -5.48 -11.54
N ASP A 444 -22.01 -4.63 -11.83
CA ASP A 444 -22.59 -4.51 -13.19
C ASP A 444 -23.05 -5.86 -13.79
N THR A 445 -23.34 -6.84 -12.92
CA THR A 445 -23.75 -8.17 -13.33
C THR A 445 -25.23 -8.18 -13.68
N ASN A 446 -25.61 -8.82 -14.79
CA ASN A 446 -27.02 -8.99 -15.12
C ASN A 446 -27.59 -10.21 -14.39
N LEU A 447 -28.30 -10.00 -13.27
CA LEU A 447 -28.96 -11.04 -12.48
C LEU A 447 -30.48 -11.08 -12.72
N LYS A 448 -30.96 -10.51 -13.82
CA LYS A 448 -32.40 -10.44 -14.13
C LYS A 448 -33.05 -11.82 -14.10
N GLY A 449 -34.06 -12.01 -13.24
CA GLY A 449 -34.77 -13.28 -13.11
C GLY A 449 -33.95 -14.44 -12.53
N ALA A 450 -32.75 -14.21 -12.01
CA ALA A 450 -31.92 -15.25 -11.42
C ALA A 450 -32.52 -15.73 -10.08
N ASN A 451 -32.38 -17.03 -9.79
CA ASN A 451 -32.83 -17.62 -8.54
C ASN A 451 -31.68 -17.76 -7.54
N LEU A 452 -31.62 -16.91 -6.51
CA LEU A 452 -30.63 -16.92 -5.43
C LEU A 452 -31.27 -17.27 -4.09
N GLU A 453 -32.32 -18.11 -4.09
CA GLU A 453 -32.89 -18.63 -2.86
C GLU A 453 -31.80 -19.30 -2.00
N ASN A 454 -31.83 -19.06 -0.68
CA ASN A 454 -30.85 -19.54 0.31
C ASN A 454 -29.36 -19.21 0.02
N ALA A 455 -29.04 -18.43 -1.01
CA ALA A 455 -27.66 -18.14 -1.38
C ALA A 455 -26.97 -17.30 -0.29
N ASN A 456 -25.68 -17.55 -0.06
CA ASN A 456 -24.89 -16.73 0.87
C ASN A 456 -24.06 -15.69 0.11
N LEU A 457 -24.51 -14.43 0.16
CA LEU A 457 -23.90 -13.25 -0.47
C LEU A 457 -23.19 -12.34 0.55
N GLU A 458 -22.81 -12.86 1.72
CA GLU A 458 -22.13 -12.04 2.75
C GLU A 458 -20.88 -11.36 2.18
N GLY A 459 -20.84 -10.04 2.27
CA GLY A 459 -19.74 -9.22 1.74
C GLY A 459 -19.65 -9.13 0.21
N ALA A 460 -20.59 -9.70 -0.55
CA ALA A 460 -20.58 -9.64 -2.01
C ALA A 460 -20.79 -8.19 -2.52
N ASN A 461 -20.17 -7.82 -3.64
CA ASN A 461 -20.36 -6.52 -4.27
C ASN A 461 -21.33 -6.62 -5.45
N LEU A 462 -22.60 -6.25 -5.27
CA LEU A 462 -23.62 -6.19 -6.31
C LEU A 462 -23.87 -4.77 -6.82
N GLU A 463 -22.96 -3.83 -6.58
CA GLU A 463 -23.13 -2.45 -7.03
C GLU A 463 -23.31 -2.42 -8.56
N LYS A 464 -24.32 -1.67 -9.04
CA LYS A 464 -24.78 -1.62 -10.45
C LYS A 464 -25.32 -2.93 -11.04
N ALA A 465 -25.43 -4.02 -10.28
CA ALA A 465 -26.06 -5.24 -10.77
C ALA A 465 -27.52 -4.99 -11.18
N ASN A 466 -27.96 -5.62 -12.28
CA ASN A 466 -29.37 -5.66 -12.64
C ASN A 466 -30.07 -6.74 -11.82
N LEU A 467 -30.88 -6.33 -10.84
CA LEU A 467 -31.58 -7.21 -9.91
C LEU A 467 -33.07 -7.42 -10.28
N GLU A 468 -33.51 -7.03 -11.48
CA GLU A 468 -34.91 -7.12 -11.89
C GLU A 468 -35.45 -8.56 -11.82
N GLY A 469 -36.47 -8.81 -11.00
CA GLY A 469 -37.09 -10.15 -10.88
C GLY A 469 -36.19 -11.21 -10.22
N ILE A 470 -35.12 -10.82 -9.53
CA ILE A 470 -34.26 -11.74 -8.78
C ILE A 470 -35.04 -12.39 -7.62
N ASN A 471 -34.87 -13.69 -7.40
CA ASN A 471 -35.35 -14.35 -6.18
C ASN A 471 -34.24 -14.35 -5.13
N LEU A 472 -34.45 -13.69 -4.00
CA LEU A 472 -33.49 -13.62 -2.88
C LEU A 472 -34.05 -14.22 -1.58
N LYS A 473 -35.08 -15.06 -1.68
CA LYS A 473 -35.71 -15.68 -0.50
C LYS A 473 -34.65 -16.36 0.37
N ASN A 474 -34.61 -16.02 1.66
CA ASN A 474 -33.63 -16.54 2.64
C ASN A 474 -32.14 -16.30 2.31
N ALA A 475 -31.82 -15.44 1.35
CA ALA A 475 -30.43 -15.13 1.01
C ALA A 475 -29.74 -14.38 2.15
N LYS A 476 -28.47 -14.73 2.44
CA LYS A 476 -27.67 -14.01 3.45
C LYS A 476 -26.96 -12.84 2.80
N LEU A 477 -27.29 -11.62 3.23
CA LEU A 477 -26.81 -10.37 2.62
C LEU A 477 -25.93 -9.51 3.56
N ALA A 478 -25.50 -10.04 4.70
CA ALA A 478 -24.76 -9.25 5.68
C ALA A 478 -23.48 -8.67 5.05
N GLY A 479 -23.35 -7.34 5.06
CA GLY A 479 -22.22 -6.62 4.47
C GLY A 479 -22.17 -6.60 2.94
N ALA A 480 -23.19 -7.12 2.23
CA ALA A 480 -23.26 -7.00 0.77
C ALA A 480 -23.40 -5.53 0.33
N ILE A 481 -22.80 -5.16 -0.80
CA ILE A 481 -23.00 -3.86 -1.46
C ILE A 481 -24.12 -4.03 -2.47
N LEU A 482 -25.20 -3.26 -2.34
CA LEU A 482 -26.35 -3.32 -3.25
C LEU A 482 -26.36 -2.09 -4.18
N PRO A 483 -27.00 -2.17 -5.36
CA PRO A 483 -27.16 -1.01 -6.24
C PRO A 483 -27.88 0.15 -5.52
N ASN A 484 -27.41 1.39 -5.72
CA ASN A 484 -27.99 2.61 -5.13
C ASN A 484 -29.39 2.99 -5.64
N THR A 485 -30.01 2.16 -6.48
CA THR A 485 -31.38 2.37 -6.95
C THR A 485 -32.35 1.70 -5.98
N LYS A 486 -33.37 2.45 -5.53
CA LYS A 486 -34.55 1.95 -4.81
C LYS A 486 -35.28 0.89 -5.64
N VAL A 487 -34.76 -0.32 -5.70
CA VAL A 487 -35.52 -1.51 -6.02
C VAL A 487 -35.90 -2.07 -4.67
N THR A 488 -37.11 -1.77 -4.22
CA THR A 488 -37.72 -2.47 -3.08
C THR A 488 -37.83 -3.94 -3.46
N PRO A 489 -37.05 -4.87 -2.84
CA PRO A 489 -37.47 -6.25 -2.83
C PRO A 489 -38.81 -6.28 -2.11
N ASP A 490 -39.74 -7.10 -2.58
CA ASP A 490 -41.09 -7.19 -2.02
C ASP A 490 -41.01 -7.26 -0.48
N LYS A 491 -41.63 -6.27 0.19
CA LYS A 491 -41.49 -6.01 1.63
C LYS A 491 -41.95 -7.17 2.55
N ASN A 492 -42.42 -8.27 1.97
CA ASN A 492 -42.97 -9.42 2.68
C ASN A 492 -41.99 -10.59 2.89
N GLN A 493 -40.69 -10.44 2.58
CA GLN A 493 -39.71 -11.53 2.81
C GLN A 493 -38.46 -11.14 3.61
N ILE A 494 -38.40 -9.94 4.19
CA ILE A 494 -37.35 -9.58 5.14
C ILE A 494 -37.89 -9.86 6.54
N GLU A 495 -37.80 -11.12 7.00
CA GLU A 495 -37.87 -11.37 8.44
C GLU A 495 -36.60 -10.82 9.08
N SER A 496 -36.76 -9.69 9.77
CA SER A 496 -35.80 -9.22 10.74
C SER A 496 -35.63 -10.28 11.83
N GLY A 497 -34.49 -10.98 11.81
CA GLY A 497 -34.03 -11.78 12.93
C GLY A 497 -34.06 -10.90 14.18
N LYS A 498 -34.93 -11.26 15.13
CA LYS A 498 -35.12 -10.57 16.40
C LYS A 498 -33.75 -10.30 17.05
N SER A 499 -33.56 -9.05 17.43
CA SER A 499 -32.51 -8.60 18.33
C SER A 499 -32.52 -9.46 19.60
N ASN A 500 -31.44 -10.19 19.85
CA ASN A 500 -31.18 -10.74 21.17
C ASN A 500 -30.98 -9.57 22.14
N GLU A 501 -31.91 -9.41 23.08
CA GLU A 501 -31.71 -8.59 24.27
C GLU A 501 -30.48 -9.09 25.06
N PRO A 502 -29.79 -8.21 25.81
CA PRO A 502 -28.63 -8.60 26.59
C PRO A 502 -29.06 -9.53 27.73
N VAL A 503 -28.55 -10.75 27.74
CA VAL A 503 -28.59 -11.64 28.90
C VAL A 503 -27.78 -10.97 30.03
N LYS A 504 -28.46 -10.64 31.13
CA LYS A 504 -27.83 -10.15 32.37
C LYS A 504 -26.89 -11.25 32.92
N PRO A 505 -25.76 -10.90 33.55
CA PRO A 505 -24.88 -11.89 34.17
C PRO A 505 -25.55 -12.44 35.43
N ASP A 506 -25.68 -13.77 35.51
CA ASP A 506 -26.03 -14.46 36.75
C ASP A 506 -24.86 -14.37 37.74
N GLU A 507 -25.07 -13.64 38.84
CA GLU A 507 -24.29 -13.76 40.06
C GLU A 507 -24.53 -15.14 40.68
N LYS A 508 -23.63 -16.10 40.42
CA LYS A 508 -23.31 -17.22 41.35
C LYS A 508 -22.20 -18.09 40.77
N ASN A 509 -20.96 -17.79 41.14
CA ASN A 509 -20.06 -18.77 41.78
C ASN A 509 -18.74 -18.10 42.18
N LYS A 510 -18.69 -17.69 43.45
CA LYS A 510 -17.45 -17.60 44.23
C LYS A 510 -16.97 -19.02 44.57
N LYS A 511 -15.64 -19.16 44.69
CA LYS A 511 -14.84 -20.30 45.21
C LYS A 511 -14.44 -21.34 44.14
N ALA A 512 -13.21 -21.83 44.02
CA ALA A 512 -12.00 -21.75 44.84
C ALA A 512 -10.74 -22.12 44.01
N GLN A 513 -9.59 -21.66 44.53
CA GLN A 513 -8.18 -21.98 44.23
C GLN A 513 -7.56 -21.49 42.92
#